data_AF-A0A699I433-F1
#
_entry.id   AF-A0A699I433-F1
#
_cell.length_a   1.000
_cell.length_b   1.000
_cell.length_c   1.000
_cell.angle_alpha   90.00
_cell.angle_beta   90.00
_cell.angle_gamma   90.00
#
_symmetry.space_group_name_H-M   'P 1'
#
loop_
_entity.id
_entity.type
_entity.pdbx_description
1 polymer ?
#
loop_
_entity_poly.entity_id
_entity_poly.type
_entity_poly.pdbx_seq_one_letter_code
_entity_poly.pdbx_strand_id
1 'polypeptide(L)'
;MNYLEEQTDGEAMINSIQNGDQPLPVIAPVSLARTAHNASSTLKDPKFWTAKEKNTRKINRLARSLLIQGRSNDIYSLIDSNETAKDLWDALERQMRGFEYAEQDRKAAILYEYETFKATEGEQLLDTYLRYLQVINDLKKCGYKKGNCELNYKFLNNLQPE
;
A
#
# COMPACT_ATOMS: atom_id res chain seq x y z
N MET A 1 -6.33 -10.55 20.63
CA MET A 1 -5.60 -9.49 21.35
C MET A 1 -4.68 -8.81 20.37
N ASN A 2 -4.75 -7.49 20.25
CA ASN A 2 -3.81 -6.72 19.44
C ASN A 2 -2.44 -6.78 20.10
N TYR A 3 -1.41 -7.24 19.38
CA TYR A 3 -0.02 -7.30 19.88
C TYR A 3 0.49 -5.97 20.47
N LEU A 4 -0.04 -4.85 19.99
CA LEU A 4 0.30 -3.51 20.48
C LEU A 4 -0.36 -3.19 21.82
N GLU A 5 -1.55 -3.69 22.13
CA GLU A 5 -2.26 -3.41 23.40
C GLU A 5 -1.56 -4.02 24.63
N GLU A 6 -0.70 -5.03 24.41
CA GLU A 6 0.09 -5.69 25.47
C GLU A 6 1.41 -4.96 25.78
N GLN A 7 1.81 -3.96 24.98
CA GLN A 7 3.02 -3.16 25.23
C GLN A 7 2.73 -1.98 26.18
N THR A 8 3.70 -1.65 27.03
CA THR A 8 3.61 -0.57 28.03
C THR A 8 3.25 0.80 27.44
N ASP A 9 3.61 1.06 26.19
CA ASP A 9 3.30 2.29 25.45
C ASP A 9 2.31 2.08 24.27
N GLY A 10 1.67 0.92 24.23
CA GLY A 10 0.86 0.44 23.10
C GLY A 10 -0.21 1.39 22.59
N GLU A 11 -1.04 1.90 23.51
CA GLU A 11 -2.11 2.85 23.20
C GLU A 11 -1.56 4.18 22.64
N ALA A 12 -0.43 4.64 23.18
CA ALA A 12 0.22 5.87 22.71
C ALA A 12 0.86 5.69 21.32
N MET A 13 1.36 4.50 21.01
CA MET A 13 1.87 4.15 19.69
C MET A 13 0.76 4.09 18.64
N ILE A 14 -0.38 3.48 18.98
CA ILE A 14 -1.58 3.46 18.11
C ILE A 14 -2.05 4.89 17.81
N ASN A 15 -2.11 5.74 18.83
CA ASN A 15 -2.51 7.14 18.67
C ASN A 15 -1.53 7.92 17.76
N SER A 16 -0.22 7.73 17.91
CA SER A 16 0.81 8.35 17.05
C SER A 16 0.67 7.92 15.58
N ILE A 17 0.33 6.65 15.32
CA ILE A 17 0.10 6.14 13.96
C ILE A 17 -1.16 6.77 13.34
N GLN A 18 -2.28 6.82 14.08
CA GLN A 18 -3.57 7.29 13.55
C GLN A 18 -3.65 8.81 13.41
N ASN A 19 -3.23 9.53 14.44
CA ASN A 19 -3.48 10.97 14.55
C ASN A 19 -2.26 11.80 14.14
N GLY A 20 -1.08 11.19 14.09
CA GLY A 20 0.17 11.86 13.76
C GLY A 20 0.84 12.48 14.98
N ASP A 21 2.08 12.94 14.79
CA ASP A 21 2.85 13.54 15.87
C ASP A 21 2.29 14.91 16.28
N GLN A 22 2.47 15.26 17.56
CA GLN A 22 2.41 16.67 17.95
C GLN A 22 3.54 17.44 17.25
N PRO A 23 3.30 18.70 16.84
CA PRO A 23 4.30 19.51 16.14
C PRO A 23 5.64 19.48 16.87
N LEU A 24 6.73 19.36 16.10
CA LEU A 24 8.07 19.38 16.68
C LEU A 24 8.22 20.62 17.58
N PRO A 25 8.95 20.52 18.70
CA PRO A 25 9.16 21.66 19.57
C PRO A 25 9.83 22.77 18.79
N VAL A 26 9.11 23.86 18.62
CA VAL A 26 9.56 25.03 17.87
C VAL A 26 9.84 26.15 18.84
N ILE A 27 10.92 26.89 18.60
CA ILE A 27 11.19 28.11 19.36
C ILE A 27 10.23 29.17 18.84
N ALA A 28 9.21 29.52 19.65
CA ALA A 28 8.40 30.69 19.37
C ALA A 28 9.32 31.93 19.44
N PRO A 29 9.35 32.78 18.40
CA PRO A 29 10.11 34.01 18.46
C PRO A 29 9.57 34.85 19.63
N VAL A 30 10.48 35.29 20.51
CA VAL A 30 10.13 36.22 21.59
C VAL A 30 9.78 37.56 20.93
N SER A 31 8.49 37.89 20.88
CA SER A 31 8.02 39.18 20.37
C SER A 31 8.46 40.30 21.31
N LEU A 32 9.63 40.90 21.06
CA LEU A 32 10.00 42.22 21.54
C LEU A 32 9.65 43.24 20.46
N ALA A 33 8.52 43.92 20.68
CA ALA A 33 7.97 45.03 19.91
C ALA A 33 7.40 44.74 18.49
N ARG A 34 6.31 45.47 18.22
CA ARG A 34 5.45 45.44 17.03
C ARG A 34 6.22 45.80 15.76
N THR A 35 6.66 44.82 14.97
CA THR A 35 6.57 44.74 13.49
C THR A 35 7.50 43.66 12.92
N ALA A 36 6.95 42.48 12.59
CA ALA A 36 7.39 41.61 11.49
C ALA A 36 6.54 40.32 11.53
N HIS A 37 5.53 40.23 10.66
CA HIS A 37 4.95 38.93 10.34
C HIS A 37 5.99 38.18 9.49
N ASN A 38 6.22 36.91 9.82
CA ASN A 38 7.12 35.93 9.16
C ASN A 38 8.48 35.73 9.86
N ALA A 39 8.48 35.43 11.15
CA ALA A 39 9.62 34.79 11.78
C ALA A 39 9.57 33.28 11.50
N SER A 40 10.49 32.80 10.65
CA SER A 40 10.70 31.38 10.41
C SER A 40 11.04 30.69 11.73
N SER A 41 10.23 29.73 12.11
CA SER A 41 10.26 29.18 13.44
C SER A 41 11.32 28.07 13.51
N THR A 42 12.46 28.34 14.14
CA THR A 42 13.58 27.38 14.23
C THR A 42 13.27 26.20 15.16
N LEU A 43 13.61 24.99 14.70
CA LEU A 43 13.52 23.77 15.50
C LEU A 43 14.33 23.90 16.80
N LYS A 44 13.72 23.54 17.92
CA LYS A 44 14.35 23.59 19.25
C LYS A 44 15.42 22.51 19.37
N ASP A 45 16.61 22.88 19.86
CA ASP A 45 17.69 21.93 20.13
C ASP A 45 17.22 20.84 21.12
N PRO A 46 17.47 19.54 20.83
CA PRO A 46 17.13 18.40 21.69
C PRO A 46 17.49 18.54 23.17
N LYS A 47 18.55 19.29 23.49
CA LYS A 47 18.97 19.51 24.89
C LYS A 47 17.96 20.33 25.69
N PHE A 48 17.18 21.20 25.04
CA PHE A 48 16.16 22.03 25.69
C PHE A 48 14.76 21.39 25.70
N TRP A 49 14.64 20.15 25.25
CA TRP A 49 13.34 19.49 25.18
C TRP A 49 12.78 19.16 26.55
N THR A 50 11.48 19.35 26.70
CA THR A 50 10.73 18.94 27.88
C THR A 50 10.63 17.41 27.96
N ALA A 51 10.33 16.88 29.14
CA ALA A 51 10.14 15.44 29.32
C ALA A 51 9.03 14.88 28.40
N LYS A 52 7.95 15.64 28.20
CA LYS A 52 6.84 15.30 27.31
C LYS A 52 7.32 15.22 25.84
N GLU A 53 8.04 16.22 25.36
CA GLU A 53 8.59 16.27 23.99
C GLU A 53 9.55 15.10 23.72
N LYS A 54 10.40 14.77 24.70
CA LYS A 54 11.30 13.60 24.62
C LYS A 54 10.51 12.28 24.57
N ASN A 55 9.42 12.17 25.33
CA ASN A 55 8.61 10.96 25.37
C ASN A 55 7.87 10.73 24.05
N THR A 56 7.24 11.76 23.49
CA THR A 56 6.56 11.69 22.18
C THR A 56 7.51 11.19 21.08
N ARG A 57 8.75 11.69 21.02
CA ARG A 57 9.72 11.22 20.02
C ARG A 57 10.16 9.78 20.24
N LYS A 58 10.25 9.32 21.49
CA LYS A 58 10.56 7.91 21.79
C LYS A 58 9.44 7.00 21.29
N ILE A 59 8.19 7.36 21.58
CA ILE A 59 7.01 6.61 21.14
C ILE A 59 6.93 6.56 19.62
N ASN A 60 7.11 7.69 18.92
CA ASN A 60 7.14 7.71 17.46
C ASN A 60 8.29 6.85 16.88
N ARG A 61 9.49 6.88 17.47
CA ARG A 61 10.59 5.99 17.07
C ARG A 61 10.26 4.51 17.24
N LEU A 62 9.60 4.14 18.33
CA LEU A 62 9.14 2.76 18.57
C LEU A 62 8.09 2.35 17.54
N ALA A 63 7.11 3.22 17.26
CA ALA A 63 6.06 2.96 16.27
C ALA A 63 6.67 2.76 14.86
N ARG A 64 7.60 3.63 14.47
CA ARG A 64 8.36 3.48 13.21
C ARG A 64 9.12 2.15 13.18
N SER A 65 9.84 1.79 14.25
CA SER A 65 10.61 0.53 14.30
C SER A 65 9.72 -0.71 14.11
N LEU A 66 8.50 -0.71 14.67
CA LEU A 66 7.57 -1.82 14.51
C LEU A 66 7.01 -1.91 13.08
N LEU A 67 6.67 -0.78 12.46
CA LEU A 67 6.23 -0.75 11.05
C LEU A 67 7.30 -1.29 10.10
N ILE A 68 8.58 -1.02 10.39
CA ILE A 68 9.72 -1.47 9.57
C ILE A 68 9.94 -2.98 9.64
N GLN A 69 9.63 -3.62 10.77
CA GLN A 69 9.85 -5.06 10.96
C GLN A 69 8.93 -5.93 10.07
N GLY A 70 7.94 -5.33 9.39
CA GLY A 70 6.93 -5.97 8.54
C GLY A 70 7.39 -6.61 7.22
N ARG A 71 8.70 -6.65 6.91
CA ARG A 71 9.30 -7.41 5.77
C ARG A 71 8.85 -7.00 4.35
N SER A 72 9.26 -5.82 3.87
CA SER A 72 9.53 -5.63 2.43
C SER A 72 10.79 -4.78 2.22
N ASN A 73 11.63 -5.15 1.26
CA ASN A 73 12.87 -4.42 0.92
C ASN A 73 12.59 -3.03 0.33
N ASP A 74 11.39 -2.82 -0.22
CA ASP A 74 10.94 -1.56 -0.80
C ASP A 74 10.67 -0.50 0.28
N ILE A 75 10.56 -0.93 1.55
CA ILE A 75 10.29 -0.10 2.71
C ILE A 75 11.50 0.80 3.02
N TYR A 76 12.74 0.39 2.68
CA TYR A 76 13.95 1.15 3.00
C TYR A 76 14.01 2.54 2.35
N SER A 77 13.51 2.71 1.13
CA SER A 77 13.42 4.02 0.47
C SER A 77 12.27 4.88 0.99
N LEU A 78 11.17 4.26 1.43
CA LEU A 78 10.06 4.92 2.12
C LEU A 78 10.47 5.43 3.52
N ILE A 79 11.37 4.74 4.21
CA ILE A 79 11.85 5.14 5.53
C ILE A 79 12.63 6.46 5.49
N ASP A 80 13.49 6.65 4.49
CA ASP A 80 14.36 7.84 4.37
C ASP A 80 13.57 9.10 3.98
N SER A 81 12.47 8.93 3.25
CA SER A 81 11.64 10.02 2.71
C SER A 81 10.50 10.47 3.62
N ASN A 82 10.20 9.75 4.72
CA ASN A 82 9.06 10.04 5.60
C ASN A 82 9.52 10.40 7.03
N GLU A 83 9.07 11.55 7.54
CA GLU A 83 9.53 12.12 8.80
C GLU A 83 8.81 11.52 10.03
N THR A 84 7.50 11.24 9.92
CA THR A 84 6.66 10.74 11.03
C THR A 84 6.19 9.30 10.80
N ALA A 85 5.79 8.61 11.88
CA ALA A 85 5.13 7.29 11.77
C ALA A 85 3.85 7.35 10.92
N LYS A 86 3.13 8.46 11.00
CA LYS A 86 1.92 8.67 10.19
C LYS A 86 2.23 8.83 8.71
N ASP A 87 3.21 9.65 8.34
CA ASP A 87 3.60 9.79 6.92
C ASP A 87 4.05 8.44 6.35
N LEU A 88 4.82 7.66 7.13
CA LEU A 88 5.22 6.31 6.76
C LEU A 88 4.01 5.37 6.62
N TRP A 89 3.06 5.42 7.55
CA TRP A 89 1.82 4.63 7.48
C TRP A 89 0.97 5.00 6.26
N ASP A 90 0.75 6.29 6.01
CA ASP A 90 -0.02 6.79 4.87
C ASP A 90 0.66 6.41 3.53
N ALA A 91 1.98 6.48 3.47
CA ALA A 91 2.76 6.07 2.29
C ALA A 91 2.69 4.56 2.05
N LEU A 92 2.79 3.75 3.11
CA LEU A 92 2.59 2.30 3.05
C LEU A 92 1.17 1.95 2.61
N GLU A 93 0.14 2.62 3.17
CA GLU A 93 -1.24 2.40 2.78
C GLU A 93 -1.46 2.73 1.29
N ARG A 94 -0.92 3.85 0.82
CA ARG A 94 -0.98 4.22 -0.61
C ARG A 94 -0.28 3.21 -1.50
N GLN A 95 0.89 2.72 -1.11
CA GLN A 95 1.62 1.71 -1.88
C GLN A 95 0.86 0.38 -1.92
N MET A 96 0.32 -0.06 -0.77
CA MET A 96 -0.48 -1.28 -0.68
C MET A 96 -1.76 -1.17 -1.51
N ARG A 97 -2.44 -0.02 -1.48
CA ARG A 97 -3.58 0.27 -2.36
C ARG A 97 -3.16 0.24 -3.83
N GLY A 98 -2.01 0.81 -4.17
CA GLY A 98 -1.46 0.76 -5.53
C GLY A 98 -1.23 -0.68 -6.03
N PHE A 99 -0.70 -1.55 -5.18
CA PHE A 99 -0.56 -2.98 -5.48
C PHE A 99 -1.93 -3.67 -5.64
N GLU A 100 -2.90 -3.33 -4.80
CA GLU A 100 -4.27 -3.86 -4.92
C GLU A 100 -4.94 -3.43 -6.23
N TYR A 101 -4.84 -2.16 -6.63
CA TYR A 101 -5.35 -1.68 -7.92
C TYR A 101 -4.65 -2.38 -9.09
N ALA A 102 -3.31 -2.49 -9.07
CA ALA A 102 -2.57 -3.20 -10.11
C ALA A 102 -2.96 -4.69 -10.21
N GLU A 103 -3.21 -5.35 -9.08
CA GLU A 103 -3.72 -6.72 -9.05
C GLU A 103 -5.16 -6.81 -9.57
N GLN A 104 -6.02 -5.83 -9.26
CA GLN A 104 -7.38 -5.76 -9.80
C GLN A 104 -7.37 -5.52 -11.31
N ASP A 105 -6.53 -4.62 -11.81
CA ASP A 105 -6.36 -4.35 -13.24
C ASP A 105 -5.85 -5.60 -13.98
N ARG A 106 -4.88 -6.31 -13.39
CA ARG A 106 -4.39 -7.59 -13.92
C ARG A 106 -5.51 -8.64 -14.00
N LYS A 107 -6.33 -8.77 -12.95
CA LYS A 107 -7.49 -9.67 -12.94
C LYS A 107 -8.52 -9.28 -13.98
N ALA A 108 -8.80 -7.99 -14.13
CA ALA A 108 -9.74 -7.46 -15.10
C ALA A 108 -9.28 -7.71 -16.54
N ALA A 109 -7.99 -7.51 -16.83
CA ALA A 109 -7.42 -7.79 -18.15
C ALA A 109 -7.54 -9.27 -18.54
N ILE A 110 -7.21 -10.18 -17.62
CA ILE A 110 -7.34 -11.65 -17.84
C ILE A 110 -8.81 -12.04 -18.04
N LEU A 111 -9.72 -11.47 -17.24
CA LEU A 111 -11.15 -11.72 -17.40
C LEU A 111 -11.67 -11.19 -18.75
N TYR A 112 -11.23 -10.01 -19.17
CA TYR A 112 -11.57 -9.45 -20.47
C TYR A 112 -11.10 -10.36 -21.59
N GLU A 113 -9.84 -10.79 -21.58
CA GLU A 113 -9.28 -11.71 -22.57
C GLU A 113 -10.08 -13.02 -22.67
N TYR A 114 -10.49 -13.57 -21.54
CA TYR A 114 -11.39 -14.73 -21.51
C TYR A 114 -12.75 -14.42 -22.11
N GLU A 115 -13.38 -13.32 -21.71
CA GLU A 115 -14.74 -13.01 -22.15
C GLU A 115 -14.80 -12.73 -23.64
N THR A 116 -13.78 -12.07 -24.18
CA THR A 116 -13.65 -11.72 -25.60
C THR A 116 -12.90 -12.76 -26.42
N PHE A 117 -12.54 -13.90 -25.84
CA PHE A 117 -11.78 -14.95 -26.54
C PHE A 117 -12.52 -15.41 -27.79
N LYS A 118 -11.83 -15.39 -28.93
CA LYS A 118 -12.30 -15.92 -30.21
C LYS A 118 -11.18 -16.63 -30.96
N ALA A 119 -11.54 -17.66 -31.71
CA ALA A 119 -10.65 -18.27 -32.68
C ALA A 119 -10.30 -17.25 -33.77
N THR A 120 -9.01 -17.16 -34.11
CA THR A 120 -8.56 -16.29 -35.20
C THR A 120 -8.80 -16.97 -36.54
N GLU A 121 -9.20 -16.20 -37.57
CA GLU A 121 -9.41 -16.73 -38.91
C GLU A 121 -8.11 -17.33 -39.47
N GLY A 122 -8.17 -18.57 -39.96
CA GLY A 122 -7.00 -19.31 -40.45
C GLY A 122 -6.06 -19.87 -39.37
N GLU A 123 -6.35 -19.68 -38.07
CA GLU A 123 -5.64 -20.32 -36.97
C GLU A 123 -5.98 -21.82 -36.91
N GLN A 124 -4.99 -22.69 -36.67
CA GLN A 124 -5.28 -24.11 -36.49
C GLN A 124 -6.08 -24.33 -35.20
N LEU A 125 -6.96 -25.32 -35.20
CA LEU A 125 -7.76 -25.67 -34.02
C LEU A 125 -6.88 -25.96 -32.80
N LEU A 126 -5.74 -26.62 -33.00
CA LEU A 126 -4.80 -26.94 -31.92
C LEU A 126 -4.19 -25.66 -31.32
N ASP A 127 -3.78 -24.71 -32.15
CA ASP A 127 -3.21 -23.43 -31.70
C ASP A 127 -4.25 -22.61 -30.92
N THR A 128 -5.49 -22.58 -31.42
CA THR A 128 -6.63 -21.94 -30.75
C THR A 128 -6.87 -22.55 -29.37
N TYR A 129 -6.86 -23.90 -29.30
CA TYR A 129 -7.04 -24.62 -28.05
C TYR A 129 -5.92 -24.34 -27.04
N LEU A 130 -4.66 -24.30 -27.49
CA LEU A 130 -3.52 -23.97 -26.63
C LEU A 130 -3.62 -22.55 -26.06
N ARG A 131 -3.99 -21.54 -26.86
CA ARG A 131 -4.26 -20.18 -26.35
C ARG A 131 -5.39 -20.19 -25.32
N TYR A 132 -6.48 -20.89 -25.60
CA TYR A 132 -7.61 -20.95 -24.68
C TYR A 132 -7.22 -21.57 -23.33
N LEU A 133 -6.40 -22.63 -23.34
CA LEU A 133 -5.87 -23.24 -22.11
C LEU A 133 -5.00 -22.26 -21.31
N GLN A 134 -4.19 -21.43 -21.98
CA GLN A 134 -3.40 -20.41 -21.31
C GLN A 134 -4.29 -19.41 -20.57
N VAL A 135 -5.32 -18.88 -21.24
CA VAL A 135 -6.29 -17.95 -20.65
C VAL A 135 -7.03 -18.58 -19.46
N ILE A 136 -7.42 -19.85 -19.55
CA ILE A 136 -8.04 -20.58 -18.42
C ILE A 136 -7.07 -20.70 -17.24
N ASN A 137 -5.81 -21.03 -17.50
CA ASN A 137 -4.81 -21.18 -16.44
C ASN A 137 -4.58 -19.85 -15.72
N ASP A 138 -4.54 -18.74 -16.45
CA ASP A 138 -4.38 -17.41 -15.86
C ASP A 138 -5.62 -16.97 -15.08
N LEU A 139 -6.83 -17.28 -15.55
CA LEU A 139 -8.06 -17.11 -14.77
C LEU A 139 -8.03 -17.87 -13.44
N LYS A 140 -7.58 -19.14 -13.46
CA LYS A 140 -7.47 -19.97 -12.26
C LYS A 140 -6.47 -19.38 -11.26
N LYS A 141 -5.32 -18.89 -11.74
CA LYS A 141 -4.33 -18.19 -10.88
C LYS A 141 -4.91 -16.93 -10.25
N CYS A 142 -5.83 -16.24 -10.94
CA CYS A 142 -6.53 -15.07 -10.41
C CYS A 142 -7.66 -15.40 -9.41
N GLY A 143 -7.94 -16.69 -9.19
CA GLY A 143 -8.95 -17.17 -8.23
C GLY A 143 -10.33 -17.41 -8.83
N TYR A 144 -10.50 -17.24 -10.14
CA TYR A 144 -11.77 -17.54 -10.81
C TYR A 144 -11.97 -19.05 -10.93
N LYS A 145 -13.13 -19.54 -10.47
CA LYS A 145 -13.53 -20.93 -10.57
C LYS A 145 -14.63 -21.05 -11.61
N LYS A 146 -14.36 -21.76 -12.70
CA LYS A 146 -15.34 -22.10 -13.74
C LYS A 146 -15.43 -23.61 -13.89
N GLY A 147 -16.63 -24.11 -14.14
CA GLY A 147 -16.86 -25.55 -14.34
C GLY A 147 -16.33 -26.00 -15.71
N ASN A 148 -15.88 -27.25 -15.83
CA ASN A 148 -15.39 -27.77 -17.11
C ASN A 148 -16.45 -27.68 -18.22
N CYS A 149 -17.72 -27.91 -17.90
CA CYS A 149 -18.81 -27.76 -18.88
C CYS A 149 -18.95 -26.32 -19.39
N GLU A 150 -18.81 -25.33 -18.50
CA GLU A 150 -18.87 -23.90 -18.86
C GLU A 150 -17.71 -23.51 -19.78
N LEU A 151 -16.49 -23.94 -19.42
CA LEU A 151 -15.28 -23.70 -20.22
C LEU A 151 -15.38 -24.34 -21.60
N ASN A 152 -15.81 -25.61 -21.67
CA ASN A 152 -15.97 -26.32 -22.93
C ASN A 152 -17.03 -25.68 -23.82
N TYR A 153 -18.18 -25.31 -23.24
CA TYR A 153 -19.24 -24.64 -23.98
C TYR A 153 -18.79 -23.29 -24.53
N LYS A 154 -18.07 -22.49 -23.74
CA LYS A 154 -17.53 -21.21 -24.21
C LYS A 154 -16.50 -21.40 -25.32
N PHE A 155 -15.61 -22.39 -25.22
CA PHE A 155 -14.65 -22.69 -26.28
C PHE A 155 -15.36 -22.99 -27.60
N LEU A 156 -16.31 -23.93 -27.58
CA LEU A 156 -17.04 -24.37 -28.78
C LEU A 156 -17.80 -23.22 -29.45
N ASN A 157 -18.45 -22.35 -28.67
CA ASN A 157 -19.19 -21.19 -29.21
C ASN A 157 -18.31 -20.10 -29.83
N ASN A 158 -17.00 -20.13 -29.58
CA ASN A 158 -16.06 -19.14 -30.08
C ASN A 158 -15.10 -19.70 -31.14
N LEU A 159 -15.36 -20.92 -31.60
CA LEU A 159 -14.75 -21.47 -32.82
C LEU A 159 -15.38 -20.83 -34.05
N GLN A 160 -14.58 -20.65 -35.10
CA GLN A 160 -15.10 -20.19 -36.40
C GLN A 160 -15.96 -21.31 -37.04
N PRO A 161 -17.03 -20.96 -37.77
CA PRO A 161 -17.67 -21.89 -38.68
C PRO A 161 -16.68 -22.30 -39.77
N GLU A 162 -16.67 -23.58 -40.13
CA GLU A 162 -15.94 -24.11 -41.30
C GLU A 162 -16.51 -23.60 -42.63
#